data_AF-A0A3S5JBV9-F1
#
_entry.id   AF-A0A3S5JBV9-F1
#
_cell.length_a   1.000
_cell.length_b   1.000
_cell.length_c   1.000
_cell.angle_alpha   90.00
_cell.angle_beta   90.00
_cell.angle_gamma   90.00
#
_symmetry.space_group_name_H-M   'P 1'
#
loop_
_entity.id
_entity.type
_entity.pdbx_description
1 polymer ?
#
loop_
_entity_poly.entity_id
_entity_poly.type
_entity_poly.pdbx_seq_one_letter_code
_entity_poly.pdbx_strand_id
1 'polypeptide(L)'
;MITSDDYTFTVKGDQDIWVVHLLTGEWKDTYYTYGRIKIEEPEEGWDSPEDGKVNFDYGLIESPIDLNLLVDSQPFKVYIGEILKHIIEESFNRGDYQIGKENGKSGNDNTTKLDQQ
;
A
#
# COMPACT_ATOMS: atom_id res chain seq x y z
N MET A 1 13.24 7.56 -5.25
CA MET A 1 12.87 6.95 -3.96
C MET A 1 11.59 7.64 -3.53
N ILE A 2 10.56 6.87 -3.26
CA ILE A 2 9.28 7.35 -2.73
C ILE A 2 9.45 7.43 -1.21
N THR A 3 9.16 8.58 -0.60
CA THR A 3 9.13 8.72 0.86
C THR A 3 7.70 8.99 1.33
N SER A 4 7.41 8.71 2.61
CA SER A 4 6.08 8.94 3.20
C SER A 4 5.66 10.43 3.24
N ASP A 5 6.55 11.35 2.84
CA ASP A 5 6.26 12.78 2.64
C ASP A 5 5.76 13.09 1.21
N ASP A 6 5.98 12.20 0.24
CA ASP A 6 5.57 12.41 -1.16
C ASP A 6 4.07 12.18 -1.37
N TYR A 7 3.43 11.42 -0.47
CA TYR A 7 2.01 11.10 -0.53
C TYR A 7 1.39 11.04 0.86
N THR A 8 0.09 11.29 0.94
CA THR A 8 -0.69 11.06 2.15
C THR A 8 -1.72 9.99 1.88
N PHE A 9 -1.90 9.06 2.81
CA PHE A 9 -2.97 8.08 2.73
C PHE A 9 -3.90 8.19 3.94
N THR A 10 -5.19 7.96 3.71
CA THR A 10 -6.22 7.93 4.75
C THR A 10 -7.09 6.72 4.53
N VAL A 11 -7.25 5.92 5.59
CA VAL A 11 -8.17 4.79 5.58
C VAL A 11 -9.54 5.28 6.03
N LYS A 12 -10.54 5.16 5.15
CA LYS A 12 -11.92 5.44 5.51
C LYS A 12 -12.49 4.21 6.20
N GLY A 13 -12.38 4.16 7.53
CA GLY A 13 -12.61 2.99 8.38
C GLY A 13 -13.99 2.32 8.32
N ASP A 14 -14.93 2.86 7.54
CA ASP A 14 -16.25 2.26 7.32
C ASP A 14 -16.28 1.31 6.09
N GLN A 15 -15.29 1.42 5.18
CA GLN A 15 -15.32 0.72 3.88
C GLN A 15 -14.00 0.07 3.47
N ASP A 16 -12.97 0.08 4.33
CA ASP A 16 -11.62 -0.39 3.99
C ASP A 16 -11.05 0.27 2.71
N ILE A 17 -11.52 1.47 2.37
CA ILE A 17 -11.04 2.24 1.21
C ILE A 17 -9.86 3.10 1.64
N TRP A 18 -8.75 2.97 0.94
CA TRP A 18 -7.56 3.77 1.21
C TRP A 18 -7.49 4.90 0.20
N VAL A 19 -7.64 6.13 0.65
CA VAL A 19 -7.53 7.31 -0.21
C VAL A 19 -6.09 7.77 -0.19
N VAL A 20 -5.46 7.90 -1.35
CA VAL A 20 -4.10 8.44 -1.50
C VAL A 20 -4.13 9.75 -2.25
N HIS A 21 -3.39 10.71 -1.72
CA HIS A 21 -3.17 12.02 -2.31
C HIS A 21 -1.68 12.25 -2.53
N LEU A 22 -1.30 12.49 -3.79
CA LEU A 22 0.07 12.77 -4.19
C LEU A 22 0.40 14.25 -3.99
N LEU A 23 1.37 14.54 -3.13
CA LEU A 23 1.79 15.91 -2.81
C LEU A 23 2.94 16.39 -3.69
N THR A 24 3.65 15.46 -4.32
CA THR A 24 4.88 15.72 -5.09
C THR A 24 4.91 14.89 -6.38
N GLY A 25 5.93 15.12 -7.22
CA GLY A 25 6.14 14.39 -8.47
C GLY A 25 5.39 14.95 -9.68
N GLU A 26 5.42 14.19 -10.78
CA GLU A 26 4.76 14.56 -12.05
C GLU A 26 3.22 14.52 -11.95
N TRP A 27 2.69 13.74 -11.01
CA TRP A 27 1.26 13.57 -10.75
C TRP A 27 0.81 14.27 -9.48
N LYS A 28 1.50 15.33 -9.07
CA LYS A 28 1.14 16.16 -7.92
C LYS A 28 -0.33 16.61 -8.00
N ASP A 29 -0.99 16.73 -6.85
CA ASP A 29 -2.41 17.11 -6.70
C ASP A 29 -3.37 16.04 -7.30
N THR A 30 -2.92 14.79 -7.43
CA THR A 30 -3.76 13.66 -7.84
C THR A 30 -4.29 12.91 -6.62
N TYR A 31 -5.59 12.70 -6.62
CA TYR A 31 -6.34 11.93 -5.64
C TYR A 31 -6.83 10.64 -6.27
N TYR A 32 -6.51 9.52 -5.64
CA TYR A 32 -6.99 8.22 -6.03
C TYR A 32 -7.27 7.34 -4.81
N THR A 33 -7.90 6.21 -5.03
CA THR A 33 -8.29 5.28 -3.97
C THR A 33 -7.81 3.89 -4.31
N TYR A 34 -7.40 3.13 -3.29
CA TYR A 34 -7.33 1.69 -3.35
C TYR A 34 -8.63 1.11 -2.80
N GLY A 35 -9.21 0.21 -3.58
CA GLY A 35 -10.33 -0.63 -3.18
C GLY A 35 -9.82 -1.96 -2.66
N ARG A 36 -10.22 -3.04 -3.32
CA ARG A 36 -9.85 -4.40 -2.91
C ARG A 36 -8.39 -4.66 -3.26
N ILE A 37 -7.59 -4.93 -2.25
CA ILE A 37 -6.22 -5.42 -2.39
C ILE A 37 -6.26 -6.93 -2.18
N LYS A 38 -5.74 -7.68 -3.14
CA LYS A 38 -5.57 -9.13 -3.11
C LYS A 38 -4.11 -9.46 -3.31
N ILE A 39 -3.54 -10.13 -2.33
CA ILE A 39 -2.19 -10.63 -2.40
C ILE A 39 -2.32 -12.11 -2.76
N GLU A 40 -1.93 -12.48 -3.97
CA GLU A 40 -1.87 -13.86 -4.41
C GLU A 40 -0.47 -14.41 -4.14
N GLU A 41 -0.43 -15.45 -3.30
CA GLU A 41 0.78 -16.23 -3.06
C GLU A 41 1.15 -17.02 -4.33
N PRO A 42 2.42 -16.98 -4.76
CA PRO A 42 2.89 -17.82 -5.87
C PRO A 42 2.73 -19.31 -5.51
N GLU A 43 2.46 -20.17 -6.51
CA GLU A 43 2.27 -21.62 -6.29
C GLU A 43 3.47 -22.33 -5.62
N GLU A 44 4.67 -21.73 -5.69
CA GLU A 44 5.90 -22.25 -5.07
C GLU A 44 6.11 -21.80 -3.60
N GLY A 45 5.20 -20.99 -3.05
CA GLY A 45 5.33 -20.39 -1.72
C GLY A 45 6.20 -19.12 -1.71
N TRP A 46 6.13 -18.37 -0.62
CA TRP A 46 6.88 -17.11 -0.47
C TRP A 46 8.38 -17.37 -0.24
N ASP A 47 9.17 -17.43 -1.30
CA ASP A 47 10.64 -17.40 -1.18
C ASP A 47 11.14 -15.96 -0.98
N SER A 48 10.50 -14.97 -1.63
CA SER A 48 10.72 -13.55 -1.41
C SER A 48 9.41 -12.73 -1.48
N PRO A 49 9.31 -11.56 -0.81
CA PRO A 49 8.13 -10.69 -0.84
C PRO A 49 7.82 -10.11 -2.24
N GLU A 50 8.75 -10.27 -3.19
CA GLU A 50 8.59 -9.90 -4.59
C GLU A 50 7.94 -11.00 -5.46
N ASP A 51 7.85 -12.24 -4.99
CA ASP A 51 7.21 -13.34 -5.75
C ASP A 51 5.67 -13.30 -5.68
N GLY A 52 5.13 -12.55 -4.71
CA GLY A 52 3.69 -12.30 -4.56
C GLY A 52 3.11 -11.45 -5.67
N LYS A 53 2.00 -11.89 -6.26
CA LYS A 53 1.20 -11.05 -7.16
C LYS A 53 0.22 -10.21 -6.34
N VAL A 54 0.53 -8.93 -6.18
CA VAL A 54 -0.40 -7.97 -5.57
C VAL A 54 -1.33 -7.44 -6.65
N ASN A 55 -2.57 -7.90 -6.62
CA ASN A 55 -3.66 -7.37 -7.45
C ASN A 55 -4.44 -6.37 -6.62
N PHE A 56 -4.64 -5.16 -7.12
CA PHE A 56 -5.43 -4.16 -6.42
C PHE A 56 -6.34 -3.42 -7.38
N ASP A 57 -7.54 -3.13 -6.92
CA ASP A 57 -8.43 -2.18 -7.60
C ASP A 57 -8.04 -0.77 -7.18
N TYR A 58 -7.89 0.14 -8.15
CA TYR A 58 -7.73 1.57 -7.88
C TYR A 58 -8.77 2.40 -8.62
N GLY A 59 -9.24 3.46 -7.97
CA GLY A 59 -10.16 4.42 -8.53
C GLY A 59 -9.56 5.82 -8.50
N LEU A 60 -9.40 6.45 -9.67
CA LEU A 60 -9.01 7.84 -9.75
C LEU A 60 -10.20 8.73 -9.34
N ILE A 61 -9.98 9.66 -8.40
CA ILE A 61 -11.01 10.62 -7.97
C ILE A 61 -10.84 11.91 -8.75
N GLU A 62 -9.66 12.53 -8.63
CA GLU A 62 -9.39 13.86 -9.15
C GLU A 62 -7.91 13.94 -9.53
N SER A 63 -7.60 14.61 -10.61
CA SER A 63 -6.21 14.89 -10.99
C SER A 63 -6.18 16.15 -11.87
N PRO A 64 -5.09 16.94 -11.81
CA PRO A 64 -4.84 17.98 -12.80
C PRO A 64 -4.54 17.42 -14.19
N ILE A 65 -4.23 16.12 -14.31
CA ILE A 65 -3.96 15.44 -15.57
C ILE A 65 -5.21 14.64 -15.99
N ASP A 66 -5.42 14.48 -17.30
CA ASP A 66 -6.49 13.64 -17.82
C ASP A 66 -6.47 12.24 -17.22
N LEU A 67 -7.57 11.87 -16.56
CA LEU A 67 -7.73 10.58 -15.90
C LEU A 67 -7.56 9.42 -16.88
N ASN A 68 -7.99 9.60 -18.13
CA ASN A 68 -7.81 8.62 -19.19
C ASN A 68 -6.33 8.42 -19.60
N LEU A 69 -5.51 9.46 -19.48
CA LEU A 69 -4.06 9.33 -19.72
C LEU A 69 -3.40 8.63 -18.53
N LEU A 70 -3.78 8.98 -17.31
CA LEU A 70 -3.27 8.35 -16.09
C LEU A 70 -3.63 6.85 -16.02
N VAL A 71 -4.87 6.49 -16.36
CA VAL A 71 -5.33 5.10 -16.32
C VAL A 71 -4.67 4.23 -17.41
N ASP A 72 -4.19 4.83 -18.51
CA ASP A 72 -3.43 4.11 -19.53
C ASP A 72 -1.91 4.18 -19.28
N SER A 73 -1.47 5.18 -18.52
CA SER A 73 -0.07 5.44 -18.20
C SER A 73 0.55 4.29 -17.39
N GLN A 74 1.39 3.51 -18.07
CA GLN A 74 2.21 2.49 -17.45
C GLN A 74 3.09 3.02 -16.30
N PRO A 75 3.80 4.16 -16.42
CA PRO A 75 4.61 4.66 -15.30
C PRO A 75 3.76 5.04 -14.09
N PHE A 76 2.55 5.55 -14.29
CA PHE A 76 1.63 5.83 -13.18
C PHE A 76 1.18 4.54 -12.47
N LYS A 77 0.81 3.49 -13.22
CA LYS A 77 0.46 2.17 -12.66
C LYS A 77 1.59 1.57 -11.83
N VAL A 78 2.82 1.66 -12.33
CA VAL A 78 4.01 1.19 -11.60
C VAL A 78 4.19 2.01 -10.33
N TYR A 79 4.07 3.34 -10.41
CA TYR A 79 4.25 4.23 -9.28
C TYR A 79 3.24 3.99 -8.14
N ILE A 80 1.95 3.87 -8.44
CA ILE A 80 0.94 3.53 -7.43
C ILE A 80 1.19 2.12 -6.86
N GLY A 81 1.62 1.17 -7.69
CA GLY A 81 2.02 -0.16 -7.23
C GLY A 81 3.19 -0.12 -6.24
N GLU A 82 4.21 0.70 -6.50
CA GLU A 82 5.34 0.90 -5.58
C GLU A 82 4.91 1.58 -4.27
N ILE A 83 4.01 2.56 -4.32
CA ILE A 83 3.42 3.17 -3.12
C ILE A 83 2.69 2.11 -2.31
N LEU A 84 1.84 1.30 -2.94
CA LEU A 84 1.09 0.26 -2.24
C LEU A 84 2.03 -0.76 -1.60
N LYS A 85 3.04 -1.21 -2.35
CA LYS A 85 4.07 -2.12 -1.82
C LYS A 85 4.76 -1.49 -0.62
N HIS A 86 5.13 -0.22 -0.69
CA HIS A 86 5.77 0.49 0.42
C HIS A 86 4.87 0.57 1.66
N ILE A 87 3.57 0.88 1.48
CA ILE A 87 2.60 0.91 2.60
C ILE A 87 2.46 -0.48 3.23
N ILE A 88 2.37 -1.51 2.40
CA ILE A 88 2.31 -2.92 2.82
C ILE A 88 3.57 -3.30 3.60
N GLU A 89 4.76 -3.04 3.05
CA GLU A 89 6.05 -3.34 3.68
C GLU A 89 6.23 -2.58 5.01
N GLU A 90 5.89 -1.30 5.07
CA GLU A 90 5.90 -0.51 6.31
C GLU A 90 4.93 -1.09 7.35
N SER A 91 3.73 -1.50 6.92
CA SER A 91 2.72 -2.08 7.79
C SER A 91 3.14 -3.45 8.33
N PHE A 92 3.76 -4.29 7.48
CA PHE A 92 4.35 -5.57 7.88
C PHE A 92 5.49 -5.37 8.88
N ASN A 93 6.39 -4.43 8.61
CA ASN A 93 7.52 -4.13 9.50
C ASN A 93 7.07 -3.58 10.86
N ARG A 94 6.00 -2.76 10.87
CA ARG A 94 5.39 -2.24 12.10
C ARG A 94 4.62 -3.27 12.91
N GLY A 95 4.35 -4.47 12.37
CA GLY A 95 3.60 -5.52 13.07
C GLY A 95 2.10 -5.21 13.28
N ASP A 96 1.58 -4.18 12.62
CA ASP A 96 0.21 -3.67 12.78
C ASP A 96 -0.75 -4.23 11.70
N TYR A 97 -0.44 -5.39 11.14
CA TYR A 97 -1.22 -6.00 10.07
C TYR A 97 -2.54 -6.59 10.62
N GLN A 98 -3.62 -5.81 10.56
CA GLN A 98 -5.01 -6.28 10.77
C GLN A 98 -5.83 -6.27 9.47
N ILE A 99 -5.18 -6.42 8.31
CA ILE A 99 -5.90 -6.59 7.03
C ILE A 99 -6.25 -8.06 6.87
N GLY A 100 -7.50 -8.41 7.18
CA GLY A 100 -8.04 -9.76 7.08
C GLY A 100 -8.35 -10.37 8.43
N LYS A 101 -9.52 -10.06 9.00
CA LYS A 101 -10.06 -10.89 10.09
C LYS A 101 -10.46 -12.26 9.55
N GLU A 102 -9.50 -13.17 9.55
CA GLU A 102 -9.73 -14.60 9.75
C GLU A 102 -8.63 -15.18 10.65
N ASN A 103 -9.00 -15.30 11.93
CA ASN A 103 -8.41 -16.10 13.00
C ASN A 103 -7.16 -16.94 12.65
N GLY A 104 -5.98 -16.34 12.73
CA GLY A 104 -4.70 -17.05 12.75
C GLY A 104 -3.77 -16.38 13.73
N LYS A 105 -3.47 -17.05 14.85
CA LYS A 105 -2.57 -16.57 15.91
C LYS A 105 -1.24 -16.08 15.30
N SER A 106 -0.92 -14.79 15.46
CA SER A 106 0.46 -14.32 15.33
C SER A 106 0.96 -13.96 16.72
N GLY A 107 1.69 -14.90 17.31
CA GLY A 107 2.60 -14.60 18.40
C GLY A 107 3.97 -14.33 17.79
N ASN A 108 4.56 -13.20 18.12
CA ASN A 108 5.95 -13.13 18.54
C ASN A 108 6.21 -11.83 19.31
N ASP A 109 6.42 -12.05 20.61
CA ASP A 109 7.07 -11.15 21.52
C ASP A 109 8.36 -10.58 20.93
N ASN A 110 8.46 -9.25 20.88
CA ASN A 110 9.70 -8.58 21.22
C ASN A 110 9.44 -7.13 21.64
N THR A 111 8.89 -6.98 22.86
CA THR A 111 9.07 -5.73 23.60
C THR A 111 10.48 -5.72 24.16
N THR A 112 11.36 -5.03 23.44
CA THR A 112 12.71 -4.67 23.87
C THR A 112 12.63 -3.91 25.20
N LYS A 113 12.87 -4.60 26.32
CA LYS A 113 13.28 -3.95 27.57
C LYS A 113 14.79 -3.78 27.55
N LEU A 114 15.23 -2.67 26.96
CA LEU A 114 16.56 -2.14 27.24
C LEU A 114 16.46 -1.42 28.58
N ASP A 115 16.84 -2.08 29.67
CA ASP A 115 17.17 -1.40 30.91
C ASP A 115 18.61 -1.73 31.28
N GLN A 116 19.38 -0.66 31.38
CA GLN A 116 20.82 -0.61 31.54
C GLN A 116 21.20 -0.98 32.97
N GLN A 117 22.28 -1.74 33.14
CA GLN A 117 23.06 -1.73 34.38
C GLN A 117 24.55 -1.81 34.08
#